data_AF-A0A8J2LXN3-F1
#
_entry.id   AF-A0A8J2LXN3-F1
#
_cell.length_a   1.000
_cell.length_b   1.000
_cell.length_c   1.000
_cell.angle_alpha   90.00
_cell.angle_beta   90.00
_cell.angle_gamma   90.00
#
_symmetry.space_group_name_H-M   'P 1'
#
loop_
_entity.id
_entity.type
_entity.pdbx_description
1 polymer ?
#
loop_
_entity_poly.entity_id
_entity_poly.type
_entity_poly.pdbx_seq_one_letter_code
_entity_poly.pdbx_strand_id
1 'polypeptide(L)'
;MTKFYRAHQTLLAYKCLSEDQKDFDLAIVNGWIFELGIRGYEIMEDMMDDTRVRNGKQTWHCHNNHGLAAVSDSLLVMSCTAMLCQKYFKTK
;
A
#
# COMPACT_ATOMS: atom_id res chain seq x y z
N MET A 1 -12.18 -8.28 7.67
CA MET A 1 -11.01 -7.72 8.38
C MET A 1 -9.88 -7.61 7.36
N THR A 2 -9.44 -6.42 7.00
CA THR A 2 -8.31 -6.25 6.07
C THR A 2 -7.05 -6.73 6.79
N LYS A 3 -6.35 -7.71 6.22
CA LYS A 3 -5.17 -8.30 6.84
C LYS A 3 -3.92 -7.71 6.18
N PHE A 4 -3.03 -7.10 6.97
CA PHE A 4 -1.79 -6.46 6.51
C PHE A 4 -0.65 -7.48 6.33
N TYR A 5 -0.92 -8.53 5.57
CA TYR A 5 0.00 -9.65 5.44
C TYR A 5 1.33 -9.25 4.82
N ARG A 6 1.35 -8.29 3.90
CA ARG A 6 2.57 -7.92 3.17
C ARG A 6 3.48 -7.09 4.05
N ALA A 7 2.93 -6.14 4.82
CA ALA A 7 3.71 -5.44 5.84
C ALA A 7 4.29 -6.41 6.88
N HIS A 8 3.49 -7.39 7.33
CA HIS A 8 3.97 -8.41 8.27
C HIS A 8 5.08 -9.29 7.67
N GLN A 9 4.93 -9.71 6.41
CA GLN A 9 5.96 -10.47 5.69
C GLN A 9 7.25 -9.68 5.55
N THR A 10 7.19 -8.38 5.22
CA THR A 10 8.36 -7.50 5.17
C THR A 10 9.09 -7.45 6.52
N LEU A 11 8.35 -7.38 7.63
CA LEU A 11 8.92 -7.36 8.97
C LEU A 11 9.56 -8.70 9.35
N LEU A 12 8.91 -9.83 9.02
CA LEU A 12 9.47 -11.16 9.26
C LEU A 12 10.75 -11.37 8.43
N ALA A 13 10.73 -11.00 7.15
CA ALA A 13 11.90 -11.07 6.29
C ALA A 13 13.05 -10.25 6.84
N TYR A 14 12.79 -9.02 7.28
CA TYR A 14 13.81 -8.18 7.92
C TYR A 14 14.36 -8.81 9.21
N LYS A 15 13.49 -9.38 10.05
CA LYS A 15 13.91 -10.09 11.27
C LYS A 15 14.82 -11.30 10.99
N CYS A 16 14.55 -12.02 9.90
CA CYS A 16 15.35 -13.19 9.53
C CYS A 16 16.68 -12.83 8.85
N LEU A 17 16.74 -11.70 8.15
CA LEU A 17 17.89 -11.33 7.31
C LEU A 17 18.84 -10.32 7.96
N SER A 18 18.38 -9.50 8.90
CA SER A 18 19.21 -8.52 9.61
C SER A 18 19.70 -9.09 10.94
N GLU A 19 21.01 -9.13 11.16
CA GLU A 19 21.58 -9.66 12.40
C GLU A 19 21.48 -8.67 13.57
N ASP A 20 21.65 -7.37 13.30
CA ASP A 20 21.72 -6.32 14.34
C ASP A 20 20.41 -5.56 14.53
N GLN A 21 19.42 -5.77 13.65
CA GLN A 21 18.08 -5.17 13.70
C GLN A 21 18.07 -3.63 13.80
N LYS A 22 19.16 -2.93 13.45
CA LYS A 22 19.31 -1.48 13.67
C LYS A 22 18.25 -0.62 12.98
N ASP A 23 17.78 -1.07 11.83
CA ASP A 23 16.80 -0.37 10.99
C ASP A 23 15.39 -0.97 11.08
N PHE A 24 15.03 -1.59 12.20
CA PHE A 24 13.71 -2.20 12.37
C PHE A 24 12.55 -1.20 12.16
N ASP A 25 12.70 0.04 12.62
CA ASP A 25 11.70 1.09 12.41
C ASP A 25 11.52 1.43 10.92
N LEU A 26 12.60 1.41 10.14
CA LEU A 26 12.53 1.59 8.70
C LEU A 26 11.88 0.39 8.01
N ALA A 27 12.09 -0.82 8.51
CA ALA A 27 11.38 -1.99 8.00
C ALA A 27 9.86 -1.89 8.22
N ILE A 28 9.42 -1.31 9.35
CA ILE A 28 7.99 -0.99 9.60
C ILE A 28 7.48 0.02 8.57
N VAL A 29 8.21 1.13 8.38
CA VAL A 29 7.84 2.15 7.38
C VAL A 29 7.76 1.53 5.98
N ASN A 30 8.73 0.71 5.59
CA ASN A 30 8.74 0.03 4.30
C ASN A 30 7.53 -0.91 4.13
N GLY A 31 7.16 -1.65 5.18
CA GLY A 31 5.96 -2.49 5.17
C GLY A 31 4.68 -1.69 4.88
N TRP A 32 4.55 -0.50 5.49
CA TRP A 32 3.41 0.39 5.24
C TRP A 32 3.43 1.00 3.84
N ILE A 33 4.59 1.42 3.34
CA ILE A 33 4.76 1.90 1.96
C ILE A 33 4.27 0.83 0.98
N PHE A 34 4.63 -0.44 1.22
CA PHE A 34 4.22 -1.56 0.37
C PHE A 34 2.71 -1.80 0.41
N GLU A 35 2.09 -1.80 1.60
CA GLU A 35 0.64 -1.93 1.72
C GLU A 35 -0.10 -0.78 1.03
N LEU A 36 0.37 0.47 1.19
CA LEU A 36 -0.21 1.63 0.51
C LEU A 36 -0.11 1.51 -1.01
N GLY A 37 1.07 1.13 -1.52
CA GLY A 37 1.28 0.96 -2.96
C GLY A 37 0.34 -0.07 -3.56
N ILE A 38 0.22 -1.24 -2.91
CA ILE A 38 -0.71 -2.29 -3.36
C ILE A 38 -2.16 -1.81 -3.32
N ARG A 39 -2.58 -1.06 -2.29
CA ARG A 39 -3.95 -0.50 -2.25
C ARG A 39 -4.19 0.49 -3.38
N GLY A 40 -3.20 1.32 -3.73
CA GLY A 40 -3.28 2.22 -4.88
C GLY A 40 -3.48 1.47 -6.19
N TYR A 41 -2.72 0.39 -6.40
CA TYR A 41 -2.89 -0.49 -7.58
C TYR A 41 -4.23 -1.22 -7.59
N GLU A 42 -4.68 -1.76 -6.45
CA GLU A 42 -5.97 -2.45 -6.34
C GLU A 42 -7.14 -1.52 -6.70
N ILE A 43 -7.08 -0.23 -6.37
CA ILE A 43 -8.11 0.75 -6.80
C ILE A 43 -8.16 0.85 -8.32
N MET A 44 -7.00 0.94 -8.98
CA MET A 44 -6.93 1.04 -10.44
C MET A 44 -7.40 -0.24 -11.12
N GLU A 45 -6.96 -1.39 -10.61
CA GLU A 45 -7.35 -2.71 -11.14
C GLU A 45 -8.85 -2.95 -10.96
N ASP A 46 -9.41 -2.63 -9.79
CA ASP A 46 -10.86 -2.72 -9.58
C ASP A 46 -11.63 -1.89 -10.62
N MET A 47 -11.12 -0.73 -11.03
CA MET A 47 -11.73 0.10 -12.08
C MET A 47 -11.59 -0.49 -13.47
N MET A 48 -10.41 -0.99 -13.84
CA MET A 48 -10.16 -1.57 -15.16
C MET A 48 -11.02 -2.82 -15.40
N ASP A 49 -11.25 -3.61 -14.34
CA ASP A 49 -11.98 -4.86 -14.41
C ASP A 49 -13.47 -4.74 -14.05
N ASP A 50 -13.99 -3.52 -13.78
CA ASP A 50 -15.33 -3.26 -13.23
C ASP A 50 -15.64 -4.12 -11.98
N THR A 51 -14.63 -4.35 -11.14
CA THR A 51 -14.79 -5.14 -9.92
C THR A 51 -15.63 -4.35 -8.93
N ARG A 52 -16.80 -4.87 -8.54
CA ARG A 52 -17.74 -4.16 -7.64
C ARG A 52 -17.53 -4.45 -6.16
N VAL A 53 -16.93 -5.60 -5.83
CA VAL A 53 -16.76 -6.05 -4.45
C VAL A 53 -15.36 -6.61 -4.25
N ARG A 54 -14.64 -6.07 -3.25
CA ARG A 54 -13.35 -6.59 -2.80
C ARG A 54 -13.37 -6.75 -1.28
N ASN A 55 -12.90 -7.91 -0.80
CA ASN A 55 -12.89 -8.25 0.64
C ASN A 55 -14.25 -8.10 1.33
N GLY A 56 -15.34 -8.41 0.61
CA GLY A 56 -16.71 -8.31 1.11
C GLY A 56 -17.24 -6.87 1.25
N LYS A 57 -16.56 -5.88 0.67
CA LYS A 57 -16.99 -4.47 0.66
C LYS A 57 -17.04 -3.95 -0.78
N GLN A 58 -17.85 -2.91 -1.01
CA GLN A 58 -17.81 -2.20 -2.29
C GLN A 58 -16.41 -1.65 -2.56
N THR A 59 -15.98 -1.76 -3.82
CA THR A 59 -14.71 -1.19 -4.29
C THR A 59 -14.77 0.32 -4.31
N TRP A 60 -13.59 0.96 -4.31
CA TRP A 60 -13.46 2.40 -4.10
C TRP A 60 -14.23 3.22 -5.13
N HIS A 61 -14.16 2.85 -6.41
CA HIS A 61 -14.85 3.57 -7.50
C HIS A 61 -16.38 3.39 -7.46
N CYS A 62 -16.87 2.28 -6.90
CA CYS A 62 -18.29 2.01 -6.69
C CYS A 62 -18.86 2.76 -5.47
N HIS A 63 -18.02 3.17 -4.52
CA HIS A 63 -18.47 3.83 -3.31
C HIS A 63 -18.99 5.24 -3.61
N ASN A 64 -20.23 5.56 -3.22
CA ASN A 64 -20.87 6.87 -3.42
C ASN A 64 -20.82 7.40 -4.87
N ASN A 65 -20.79 6.53 -5.88
CA ASN A 65 -20.62 6.90 -7.29
C ASN A 65 -19.35 7.74 -7.57
N HIS A 66 -18.25 7.51 -6.84
CA HIS A 66 -16.97 8.21 -7.08
C HIS A 66 -16.48 8.07 -8.53
N GLY A 67 -16.72 6.92 -9.17
CA GLY A 67 -16.45 6.72 -10.59
C GLY A 67 -15.02 7.06 -10.97
N LEU A 68 -14.83 7.93 -11.96
CA LEU A 68 -13.51 8.31 -12.48
C LEU A 68 -12.64 9.10 -11.49
N ALA A 69 -13.22 9.68 -10.43
CA ALA A 69 -12.42 10.37 -9.40
C ALA A 69 -11.46 9.41 -8.67
N ALA A 70 -11.79 8.12 -8.62
CA ALA A 70 -10.95 7.08 -8.04
C ALA A 70 -9.57 6.92 -8.74
N VAL A 71 -9.44 7.36 -10.00
CA VAL A 71 -8.14 7.43 -10.70
C VAL A 71 -7.20 8.40 -9.98
N SER A 72 -7.69 9.60 -9.66
CA SER A 72 -6.92 10.62 -8.95
C SER A 72 -6.52 10.15 -7.55
N ASP A 73 -7.42 9.47 -6.85
CA ASP A 73 -7.15 8.91 -5.52
C ASP A 73 -6.08 7.83 -5.57
N SER A 74 -6.15 6.92 -6.55
CA SER A 74 -5.13 5.90 -6.78
C SER A 74 -3.75 6.53 -7.04
N LEU A 75 -3.69 7.53 -7.93
CA LEU A 75 -2.46 8.27 -8.21
C LEU A 75 -1.92 9.00 -6.98
N LEU A 76 -2.80 9.57 -6.15
CA LEU A 76 -2.40 10.23 -4.90
C LEU A 76 -1.79 9.22 -3.92
N VAL A 77 -2.43 8.06 -3.73
CA VAL A 77 -1.89 6.98 -2.87
C VAL A 77 -0.52 6.52 -3.36
N MET A 78 -0.38 6.28 -4.68
CA MET A 78 0.91 5.91 -5.27
C MET A 78 1.96 7.01 -5.10
N SER A 79 1.60 8.28 -5.30
CA SER A 79 2.52 9.41 -5.11
C SER A 79 2.99 9.53 -3.65
N CYS A 80 2.08 9.28 -2.69
CA CYS A 80 2.43 9.22 -1.27
C CYS A 80 3.49 8.16 -0.98
N THR A 81 3.46 7.00 -1.66
CA THR A 81 4.51 5.98 -1.47
C THR A 81 5.89 6.50 -1.89
N ALA A 82 5.98 7.19 -3.03
CA ALA A 82 7.23 7.80 -3.50
C ALA A 82 7.76 8.88 -2.54
N MET A 83 6.85 9.74 -2.02
CA MET A 83 7.21 10.76 -1.03
C MET A 83 7.72 10.14 0.28
N LEU A 84 7.09 9.06 0.76
CA LEU A 84 7.53 8.35 1.96
C LEU A 84 8.89 7.66 1.74
N CYS A 85 9.11 7.04 0.57
CA CYS A 85 10.42 6.52 0.20
C CYS A 85 11.50 7.60 0.26
N GLN A 86 11.24 8.76 -0.35
CA GLN A 86 12.18 9.87 -0.34
C GLN A 86 12.41 10.43 1.07
N LYS A 87 11.39 10.45 1.92
CA LYS A 87 11.51 10.96 3.29
C LYS A 87 12.36 10.05 4.18
N TYR A 88 12.15 8.74 4.11
CA TYR A 88 12.73 7.79 5.08
C TYR A 88 13.97 7.06 4.56
N PHE A 89 14.19 6.99 3.24
CA PHE A 89 15.26 6.19 2.64
C PHE A 89 16.24 6.99 1.78
N LYS A 90 16.11 8.32 1.67
CA LYS A 90 16.98 9.14 0.80
C LYS A 90 18.47 9.06 1.13
N THR A 91 18.81 8.87 2.40
CA THR A 91 20.21 8.87 2.89
C THR A 91 20.61 7.53 3.52
N LYS A 92 19.82 6.49 3.27
CA LYS A 92 20.09 5.14 3.75
C LYS A 92 20.96 4.37 2.77
#